data_AF-A0A1Q3VR31-F1
#
_entry.id   AF-A0A1Q3VR31-F1
#
_cell.length_a   1.000
_cell.length_b   1.000
_cell.length_c   1.000
_cell.angle_alpha   90.00
_cell.angle_beta   90.00
_cell.angle_gamma   90.00
#
_symmetry.space_group_name_H-M   'P 1'
#
loop_
_entity.id
_entity.type
_entity.pdbx_description
1 polymer ?
#
loop_
_entity_poly.entity_id
_entity_poly.type
_entity_poly.pdbx_seq_one_letter_code
_entity_poly.pdbx_strand_id
1 'polypeptide(L)'
;MRRLALAACGALTLLQAPAHAELTIEITGAGANRIPLAVADFGGDAGVSRALTSVVRGDLERSGLFKMIDASGAALTEASSPVYADWKARGADALAAGSIAGSPDGRMEARFRLHDVNKQGVLGGAAFVTSSGMLRAAGHRIADVIYEKLIGEPGIFSTRIAYVVKGGPNRYELHIADADGQNAQAALISKEPIISPAWSPDGSRLAYVSFENKKPIIFVHSLATGKRVVAANFKGSNSAPAWSPDGRKVAVVLSKDGGSQIFTVNADGSGVQRLATSSAIDTEPNYSPDGQHIYFTSDRGGSPQIYRIGASGGEVQRISFEGSYNVSPRISPDGKSMAFISRRDGGFRLAVMDLASKQVQVLTDSNKDESPSFAPNGRMILIASEAGGRGVLSAVSIDGRIKQRLSIPAGNVREPAWGPFAK
;
A
#
# COMPACT_ATOMS: atom_id res chain seq x y z
N MET A 1 71.49 18.16 -17.58
CA MET A 1 70.40 17.18 -17.75
C MET A 1 69.33 17.45 -16.69
N ARG A 2 68.24 18.14 -17.01
CA ARG A 2 67.08 18.31 -16.11
C ARG A 2 65.85 17.79 -16.85
N ARG A 3 65.30 16.67 -16.37
CA ARG A 3 64.11 16.00 -16.94
C ARG A 3 62.86 16.70 -16.41
N LEU A 4 62.02 17.21 -17.32
CA LEU A 4 60.62 17.58 -17.04
C LEU A 4 59.78 16.31 -16.93
N ALA A 5 59.01 16.17 -15.85
CA ALA A 5 57.98 15.15 -15.72
C ALA A 5 56.60 15.81 -15.96
N LEU A 6 55.93 15.37 -17.02
CA LEU A 6 54.52 15.68 -17.31
C LEU A 6 53.63 14.88 -16.35
N ALA A 7 52.81 15.55 -15.54
CA ALA A 7 51.74 14.91 -14.78
C ALA A 7 50.46 14.87 -15.62
N ALA A 8 50.02 13.66 -15.98
CA ALA A 8 48.75 13.42 -16.67
C ALA A 8 47.60 13.41 -15.65
N CYS A 9 46.69 14.38 -15.72
CA CYS A 9 45.42 14.34 -15.01
C CYS A 9 44.47 13.33 -15.69
N GLY A 10 44.29 12.16 -15.09
CA GLY A 10 43.24 11.22 -15.46
C GLY A 10 41.89 11.72 -14.96
N ALA A 11 40.96 11.98 -15.87
CA ALA A 11 39.57 12.27 -15.54
C ALA A 11 38.88 11.00 -15.04
N LEU A 12 38.53 10.96 -13.74
CA LEU A 12 37.61 9.95 -13.20
C LEU A 12 36.20 10.24 -13.68
N THR A 13 35.69 9.42 -14.61
CA THR A 13 34.26 9.33 -14.91
C THR A 13 33.57 8.56 -13.78
N LEU A 14 32.92 9.28 -12.87
CA LEU A 14 32.00 8.69 -11.90
C LEU A 14 30.77 8.16 -12.65
N LEU A 15 30.68 6.83 -12.76
CA LEU A 15 29.44 6.15 -13.11
C LEU A 15 28.41 6.43 -12.01
N GLN A 16 27.47 7.33 -12.28
CA GLN A 16 26.31 7.50 -11.41
C GLN A 16 25.40 6.28 -11.55
N ALA A 17 25.34 5.44 -10.51
CA ALA A 17 24.28 4.46 -10.38
C ALA A 17 22.93 5.20 -10.32
N PRO A 18 21.86 4.70 -10.97
CA PRO A 18 20.55 5.30 -10.84
C PRO A 18 20.15 5.29 -9.36
N ALA A 19 19.82 6.47 -8.81
CA ALA A 19 19.21 6.54 -7.49
C ALA A 19 17.83 5.88 -7.57
N HIS A 20 17.72 4.67 -7.05
CA HIS A 20 16.46 3.92 -7.03
C HIS A 20 15.48 4.59 -6.06
N ALA A 21 14.23 4.78 -6.48
CA ALA A 21 13.14 5.32 -5.67
C ALA A 21 12.51 4.25 -4.74
N GLU A 22 13.32 3.24 -4.38
CA GLU A 22 12.92 2.11 -3.54
C GLU A 22 12.78 2.56 -2.09
N LEU A 23 11.73 2.09 -1.43
CA LEU A 23 11.47 2.47 -0.05
C LEU A 23 12.28 1.57 0.90
N THR A 24 12.96 2.20 1.84
CA THR A 24 13.49 1.54 3.03
C THR A 24 12.40 1.52 4.09
N ILE A 25 12.13 0.35 4.65
CA ILE A 25 11.12 0.14 5.70
C ILE A 25 11.80 -0.02 7.06
N GLU A 26 11.45 0.85 7.99
CA GLU A 26 11.82 0.77 9.41
C GLU A 26 10.57 0.39 10.21
N ILE A 27 10.63 -0.71 10.98
CA ILE A 27 9.53 -1.14 11.84
C ILE A 27 9.69 -0.48 13.21
N THR A 28 8.68 0.26 13.65
CA THR A 28 8.61 0.85 14.98
C THR A 28 7.41 0.24 15.73
N GLY A 29 7.70 -0.46 16.82
CA GLY A 29 6.70 -1.24 17.56
C GLY A 29 6.61 -2.69 17.12
N ALA A 30 6.00 -3.53 17.96
CA ALA A 30 5.80 -4.94 17.72
C ALA A 30 4.47 -5.40 18.31
N GLY A 31 3.83 -6.40 17.70
CA GLY A 31 2.65 -7.04 18.28
C GLY A 31 2.97 -7.66 19.64
N ALA A 32 2.05 -7.53 20.60
CA ALA A 32 2.24 -8.08 21.96
C ALA A 32 2.38 -9.62 21.96
N ASN A 33 1.66 -10.29 21.05
CA ASN A 33 1.69 -11.75 20.89
C ASN A 33 2.18 -12.08 19.48
N ARG A 34 3.47 -12.41 19.35
CA ARG A 34 4.08 -12.84 18.09
C ARG A 34 4.15 -14.37 18.04
N ILE A 35 3.77 -14.94 16.90
CA ILE A 35 3.90 -16.38 16.64
C ILE A 35 5.37 -16.69 16.32
N PRO A 36 6.07 -17.50 17.12
CA PRO A 36 7.42 -17.98 16.81
C PRO A 36 7.39 -18.90 15.58
N LEU A 37 8.01 -18.45 14.49
CA LEU A 37 7.99 -19.15 13.21
C LEU A 37 9.42 -19.29 12.67
N ALA A 38 9.80 -20.52 12.33
CA ALA A 38 11.00 -20.80 11.55
C ALA A 38 10.64 -20.92 10.06
N VAL A 39 11.46 -20.33 9.19
CA VAL A 39 11.44 -20.59 7.75
C VAL A 39 12.79 -21.17 7.41
N ALA A 40 12.83 -22.46 7.11
CA ALA A 40 14.05 -23.18 6.74
C ALA A 40 14.64 -22.64 5.44
N ASP A 41 15.91 -22.93 5.20
CA ASP A 41 16.49 -22.69 3.87
C ASP A 41 15.87 -23.71 2.92
N PHE A 42 15.23 -23.21 1.86
CA PHE A 42 14.57 -24.08 0.90
C PHE A 42 15.62 -24.85 0.10
N GLY A 43 15.33 -26.11 -0.22
CA GLY A 43 16.18 -26.93 -1.07
C GLY A 43 16.15 -26.48 -2.53
N GLY A 44 17.23 -26.72 -3.27
CA GLY A 44 17.39 -26.28 -4.65
C GLY A 44 18.70 -25.53 -4.86
N ASP A 45 18.76 -24.71 -5.92
CA ASP A 45 19.89 -23.80 -6.09
C ASP A 45 19.98 -22.82 -4.90
N ALA A 46 21.16 -22.72 -4.28
CA ALA A 46 21.31 -21.98 -3.04
C ALA A 46 21.08 -20.46 -3.20
N GLY A 47 21.43 -19.89 -4.36
CA GLY A 47 21.22 -18.47 -4.64
C GLY A 47 19.74 -18.16 -4.82
N VAL A 48 19.06 -18.95 -5.65
CA VAL A 48 17.62 -18.83 -5.92
C VAL A 48 16.81 -19.06 -4.64
N SER A 49 17.12 -20.10 -3.88
CA SER A 49 16.41 -20.45 -2.63
C SER A 49 16.58 -19.36 -1.57
N ARG A 50 17.78 -18.79 -1.44
CA ARG A 50 18.04 -17.67 -0.53
C ARG A 50 17.26 -16.42 -0.93
N ALA A 51 17.21 -16.09 -2.22
CA ALA A 51 16.47 -14.94 -2.73
C ALA A 51 14.96 -15.07 -2.50
N LEU A 52 14.40 -16.28 -2.63
CA LEU A 52 12.98 -16.52 -2.35
C LEU A 52 12.68 -16.50 -0.84
N THR A 53 13.48 -17.20 -0.04
CA THR A 53 13.24 -17.30 1.42
C THR A 53 13.50 -15.99 2.15
N SER A 54 14.39 -15.12 1.66
CA SER A 54 14.58 -13.78 2.25
C SER A 54 13.32 -12.92 2.13
N VAL A 55 12.59 -13.02 1.03
CA VAL A 55 11.30 -12.33 0.83
C VAL A 55 10.26 -12.87 1.81
N VAL A 56 10.13 -14.21 1.91
CA VAL A 56 9.18 -14.85 2.83
C VAL A 56 9.43 -14.42 4.27
N ARG A 57 10.68 -14.47 4.74
CA ARG A 57 11.06 -14.06 6.10
C ARG A 57 10.80 -12.57 6.32
N GLY A 58 11.19 -11.72 5.36
CA GLY A 58 11.02 -10.27 5.45
C GLY A 58 9.55 -9.85 5.54
N ASP A 59 8.67 -10.48 4.78
CA ASP A 59 7.23 -10.22 4.82
C ASP A 59 6.60 -10.55 6.16
N LEU A 60 6.85 -11.78 6.63
CA LEU A 60 6.29 -12.27 7.88
C LEU A 60 6.83 -11.46 9.07
N GLU A 61 8.12 -11.11 9.08
CA GLU A 61 8.70 -10.24 10.09
C GLU A 61 8.09 -8.82 10.05
N ARG A 62 7.98 -8.22 8.86
CA ARG A 62 7.39 -6.89 8.68
C ARG A 62 5.95 -6.81 9.16
N SER A 63 5.19 -7.90 9.04
CA SER A 63 3.80 -7.93 9.55
C SER A 63 3.69 -7.62 11.05
N GLY A 64 4.78 -7.77 11.83
CA GLY A 64 4.79 -7.54 13.27
C GLY A 64 4.08 -8.63 14.08
N LEU A 65 3.52 -9.66 13.43
CA LEU A 65 2.80 -10.78 14.04
C LEU A 65 3.65 -12.04 14.21
N PHE A 66 4.83 -12.09 13.59
CA PHE A 66 5.73 -13.24 13.68
C PHE A 66 7.03 -12.86 14.37
N LYS A 67 7.57 -13.81 15.13
CA LYS A 67 8.94 -13.77 15.65
C LYS A 67 9.73 -14.81 14.87
N MET A 68 10.67 -14.35 14.04
CA MET A 68 11.48 -15.27 13.25
C MET A 68 12.43 -16.06 14.17
N ILE A 69 12.35 -17.38 14.09
CA ILE A 69 13.24 -18.30 14.77
C ILE A 69 14.36 -18.69 13.82
N ASP A 70 15.59 -18.71 14.33
CA ASP A 70 16.78 -19.01 13.54
C ASP A 70 16.74 -20.46 13.01
N ALA A 71 16.71 -20.54 11.69
CA ALA A 71 16.69 -21.77 10.91
C ALA A 71 17.98 -21.92 10.08
N SER A 72 18.99 -21.09 10.33
CA SER A 72 20.26 -21.13 9.59
C SER A 72 20.89 -22.52 9.65
N GLY A 73 21.41 -22.96 8.50
CA GLY A 73 22.04 -24.28 8.35
C GLY A 73 21.06 -25.46 8.25
N ALA A 74 19.74 -25.23 8.36
CA ALA A 74 18.73 -26.26 8.15
C ALA A 74 18.13 -26.11 6.74
N ALA A 75 18.68 -26.87 5.79
CA ALA A 75 18.10 -27.01 4.45
C ALA A 75 17.00 -28.08 4.48
N LEU A 76 15.73 -27.67 4.36
CA LEU A 76 14.58 -28.57 4.39
C LEU A 76 13.69 -28.36 3.18
N THR A 77 13.34 -29.47 2.52
CA THR A 77 12.38 -29.50 1.42
C THR A 77 10.95 -29.69 1.92
N GLU A 78 9.97 -29.46 1.06
CA GLU A 78 8.55 -29.75 1.32
C GLU A 78 8.27 -31.24 1.59
N ALA A 79 9.18 -32.13 1.17
CA ALA A 79 9.11 -33.57 1.40
C ALA A 79 9.84 -34.02 2.68
N SER A 80 10.55 -33.11 3.34
CA SER A 80 11.29 -33.43 4.57
C SER A 80 10.33 -33.78 5.71
N SER A 81 10.76 -34.72 6.57
CA SER A 81 10.08 -35.03 7.83
C SER A 81 10.88 -34.38 8.98
N PRO A 82 10.59 -33.13 9.35
CA PRO A 82 11.37 -32.41 10.34
C PRO A 82 11.25 -33.07 11.72
N VAL A 83 12.38 -33.13 12.45
CA VAL A 83 12.40 -33.55 13.85
C VAL A 83 11.80 -32.43 14.69
N TYR A 84 10.51 -32.51 15.01
CA TYR A 84 9.80 -31.43 15.71
C TYR A 84 10.40 -31.05 17.06
N ALA A 85 11.01 -32.01 17.78
CA ALA A 85 11.67 -31.75 19.05
C ALA A 85 12.79 -30.71 18.92
N ASP A 86 13.57 -30.74 17.84
CA ASP A 86 14.69 -29.81 17.60
C ASP A 86 14.17 -28.38 17.37
N TRP A 87 13.08 -28.25 16.62
CA TRP A 87 12.46 -26.95 16.34
C TRP A 87 11.76 -26.38 17.57
N LYS A 88 11.11 -27.25 18.36
CA LYS A 88 10.55 -26.88 19.65
C LYS A 88 11.63 -26.40 20.61
N ALA A 89 12.78 -27.08 20.65
CA ALA A 89 13.93 -26.68 21.46
C ALA A 89 14.51 -25.32 21.03
N ARG A 90 14.42 -24.96 19.74
CA ARG A 90 14.74 -23.62 19.23
C ARG A 90 13.65 -22.57 19.51
N GLY A 91 12.51 -22.98 20.06
CA GLY A 91 11.39 -22.13 20.40
C GLY A 91 10.47 -21.78 19.22
N ALA A 92 10.45 -22.60 18.16
CA ALA A 92 9.50 -22.45 17.07
C ALA A 92 8.16 -23.15 17.39
N ASP A 93 7.05 -22.45 17.16
CA ASP A 93 5.69 -23.01 17.20
C ASP A 93 5.25 -23.51 15.81
N ALA A 94 5.80 -22.91 14.76
CA ALA A 94 5.58 -23.30 13.37
C ALA A 94 6.89 -23.35 12.58
N LEU A 95 6.92 -24.17 11.53
CA LEU A 95 8.06 -24.34 10.63
C LEU A 95 7.59 -24.39 9.17
N ALA A 96 8.16 -23.53 8.32
CA ALA A 96 8.03 -23.63 6.87
C ALA A 96 9.28 -24.32 6.28
N ALA A 97 9.06 -25.37 5.48
CA ALA A 97 10.08 -26.10 4.74
C ALA A 97 9.66 -26.21 3.27
N GLY A 98 10.60 -26.13 2.34
CA GLY A 98 10.25 -26.01 0.93
C GLY A 98 11.40 -26.18 -0.03
N SER A 99 11.10 -26.18 -1.31
CA SER A 99 12.12 -26.25 -2.35
C SER A 99 11.78 -25.34 -3.52
N ILE A 100 12.79 -25.03 -4.32
CA ILE A 100 12.63 -24.41 -5.62
C ILE A 100 13.48 -25.15 -6.65
N ALA A 101 12.80 -25.67 -7.67
CA ALA A 101 13.43 -26.42 -8.75
C ALA A 101 13.21 -25.72 -10.10
N GLY A 102 14.25 -25.63 -10.90
CA GLY A 102 14.21 -25.08 -12.25
C GLY A 102 14.04 -26.14 -13.33
N SER A 103 13.41 -25.74 -14.43
CA SER A 103 13.33 -26.47 -15.69
C SER A 103 14.26 -25.81 -16.74
N PRO A 104 14.72 -26.55 -17.77
CA PRO A 104 15.62 -26.00 -18.79
C PRO A 104 15.05 -24.82 -19.59
N ASP A 105 13.73 -24.65 -19.60
CA ASP A 105 13.01 -23.55 -20.24
C ASP A 105 13.00 -22.24 -19.41
N GLY A 106 13.68 -22.21 -18.27
CA GLY A 106 13.75 -21.07 -17.36
C GLY A 106 12.54 -20.94 -16.42
N ARG A 107 11.58 -21.86 -16.51
CA ARG A 107 10.47 -21.96 -15.55
C ARG A 107 10.96 -22.61 -14.27
N MET A 108 10.52 -22.09 -13.14
CA MET A 108 10.80 -22.65 -11.81
C MET A 108 9.51 -22.98 -11.10
N GLU A 109 9.57 -23.91 -10.15
CA GLU A 109 8.47 -24.23 -9.27
C GLU A 109 8.93 -24.15 -7.82
N ALA A 110 8.33 -23.25 -7.05
CA ALA A 110 8.55 -23.12 -5.62
C ALA A 110 7.46 -23.89 -4.87
N ARG A 111 7.84 -24.83 -4.02
CA ARG A 111 6.93 -25.64 -3.21
C ARG A 111 7.25 -25.47 -1.74
N PHE A 112 6.24 -25.52 -0.88
CA PHE A 112 6.48 -25.53 0.56
C PHE A 112 5.40 -26.28 1.32
N ARG A 113 5.74 -26.70 2.53
CA ARG A 113 4.82 -27.13 3.58
C ARG A 113 5.03 -26.31 4.84
N LEU A 114 3.93 -26.01 5.50
CA LEU A 114 3.88 -25.40 6.81
C LEU A 114 3.52 -26.47 7.84
N HIS A 115 4.31 -26.54 8.89
CA HIS A 115 4.15 -27.49 9.97
C HIS A 115 3.79 -26.78 11.29
N ASP A 116 2.92 -27.40 12.07
CA ASP A 116 2.70 -27.10 13.48
C ASP A 116 3.70 -27.94 14.29
N VAL A 117 4.66 -27.26 14.94
CA VAL A 117 5.73 -27.92 15.69
C VAL A 117 5.19 -28.54 16.98
N ASN A 118 4.18 -27.91 17.58
CA ASN A 118 3.61 -28.35 18.84
C ASN A 118 2.69 -29.56 18.67
N LYS A 119 1.85 -29.56 17.63
CA LYS A 119 0.98 -30.68 17.26
C LYS A 119 1.65 -31.73 16.38
N GLN A 120 2.90 -31.49 15.97
CA GLN A 120 3.70 -32.40 15.16
C GLN A 120 3.01 -32.81 13.85
N GLY A 121 2.42 -31.83 13.15
CA GLY A 121 1.58 -32.07 11.99
C GLY A 121 1.73 -31.02 10.90
N VAL A 122 1.21 -31.30 9.71
CA VAL A 122 1.20 -30.36 8.58
C VAL A 122 -0.06 -29.51 8.63
N LEU A 123 0.10 -28.19 8.61
CA LEU A 123 -0.99 -27.20 8.53
C LEU A 123 -1.44 -26.94 7.08
N GLY A 124 -0.54 -27.16 6.11
CA GLY A 124 -0.81 -27.01 4.69
C GLY A 124 0.46 -26.80 3.88
N GLY A 125 0.29 -26.38 2.63
CA GLY A 125 1.38 -26.09 1.70
C GLY A 125 0.83 -25.64 0.37
N ALA A 126 1.70 -25.12 -0.49
CA ALA A 126 1.35 -24.73 -1.86
C ALA A 126 2.54 -24.90 -2.80
N ALA A 127 2.25 -24.85 -4.10
CA ALA A 127 3.22 -24.83 -5.18
C ALA A 127 2.93 -23.65 -6.10
N PHE A 128 3.98 -22.92 -6.49
CA PHE A 128 3.90 -21.76 -7.36
C PHE A 128 4.87 -21.90 -8.52
N VAL A 129 4.34 -21.81 -9.74
CA VAL A 129 5.15 -21.65 -10.94
C VAL A 129 5.67 -20.20 -10.98
N THR A 130 6.97 -20.06 -11.20
CA THR A 130 7.68 -18.78 -11.20
C THR A 130 8.83 -18.78 -12.21
N SER A 131 9.60 -17.71 -12.26
CA SER A 131 10.80 -17.52 -13.07
C SER A 131 11.75 -16.58 -12.33
N SER A 132 12.98 -16.41 -12.81
CA SER A 132 14.00 -15.61 -12.10
C SER A 132 13.53 -14.17 -11.85
N GLY A 133 12.80 -13.57 -12.80
CA GLY A 133 12.22 -12.24 -12.66
C GLY A 133 10.99 -12.15 -11.75
N MET A 134 10.41 -13.30 -11.36
CA MET A 134 9.19 -13.39 -10.55
C MET A 134 9.42 -14.05 -9.18
N LEU A 135 10.69 -14.25 -8.79
CA LEU A 135 11.04 -14.90 -7.52
C LEU A 135 10.48 -14.17 -6.31
N ARG A 136 10.53 -12.83 -6.31
CA ARG A 136 9.95 -12.01 -5.25
C ARG A 136 8.44 -12.23 -5.14
N ALA A 137 7.73 -12.16 -6.27
CA ALA A 137 6.29 -12.41 -6.30
C ALA A 137 5.93 -13.81 -5.78
N ALA A 138 6.74 -14.83 -6.06
CA ALA A 138 6.55 -16.17 -5.48
C ALA A 138 6.79 -16.19 -3.97
N GLY A 139 7.84 -15.51 -3.47
CA GLY A 139 8.11 -15.34 -2.04
C GLY A 139 6.93 -14.68 -1.31
N HIS A 140 6.42 -13.56 -1.84
CA HIS A 140 5.25 -12.88 -1.30
C HIS A 140 4.02 -13.79 -1.20
N ARG A 141 3.73 -14.57 -2.26
CA ARG A 141 2.61 -15.52 -2.25
C ARG A 141 2.77 -16.64 -1.23
N ILE A 142 4.00 -17.13 -1.02
CA ILE A 142 4.29 -18.12 0.03
C ILE A 142 4.04 -17.50 1.41
N ALA A 143 4.51 -16.27 1.64
CA ALA A 143 4.27 -15.54 2.89
C ALA A 143 2.77 -15.33 3.13
N ASP A 144 2.00 -15.00 2.08
CA ASP A 144 0.54 -14.82 2.17
C ASP A 144 -0.15 -16.10 2.63
N VAL A 145 0.22 -17.26 2.05
CA VAL A 145 -0.36 -18.56 2.47
C VAL A 145 0.04 -18.93 3.89
N ILE A 146 1.30 -18.70 4.29
CA ILE A 146 1.75 -18.94 5.67
C ILE A 146 0.97 -18.06 6.65
N TYR A 147 0.83 -16.78 6.33
CA TYR A 147 0.07 -15.82 7.11
C TYR A 147 -1.38 -16.26 7.26
N GLU A 148 -2.06 -16.60 6.15
CA GLU A 148 -3.45 -17.03 6.19
C GLU A 148 -3.65 -18.31 7.01
N LYS A 149 -2.74 -19.27 6.91
CA LYS A 149 -2.83 -20.51 7.71
C LYS A 149 -2.65 -20.30 9.21
N LEU A 150 -1.83 -19.34 9.62
CA LEU A 150 -1.54 -19.10 11.04
C LEU A 150 -2.44 -18.03 11.67
N ILE A 151 -2.90 -17.06 10.88
CA ILE A 151 -3.69 -15.92 11.34
C ILE A 151 -5.18 -16.08 11.03
N GLY A 152 -5.53 -16.85 10.00
CA GLY A 152 -6.92 -17.05 9.56
C GLY A 152 -7.46 -15.96 8.65
N GLU A 153 -6.60 -15.08 8.14
CA GLU A 153 -6.97 -13.97 7.26
C GLU A 153 -5.99 -13.83 6.10
N PRO A 154 -6.40 -13.29 4.93
CA PRO A 154 -5.50 -13.13 3.79
C PRO A 154 -4.30 -12.23 4.09
N GLY A 155 -3.11 -12.69 3.72
CA GLY A 155 -1.89 -11.88 3.71
C GLY A 155 -1.91 -10.82 2.59
N ILE A 156 -1.20 -9.71 2.79
CA ILE A 156 -1.16 -8.56 1.87
C ILE A 156 0.18 -8.41 1.16
N PHE A 157 1.08 -9.37 1.28
CA PHE A 157 2.47 -9.23 0.85
C PHE A 157 2.61 -9.21 -0.67
N SER A 158 1.74 -9.93 -1.39
CA SER A 158 1.67 -9.89 -2.86
C SER A 158 0.94 -8.67 -3.44
N THR A 159 0.49 -7.74 -2.59
CA THR A 159 -0.15 -6.50 -3.04
C THR A 159 0.89 -5.48 -3.49
N ARG A 160 0.42 -4.36 -4.03
CA ARG A 160 1.26 -3.25 -4.49
C ARG A 160 0.81 -1.96 -3.81
N ILE A 161 1.71 -0.99 -3.75
CA ILE A 161 1.39 0.38 -3.33
C ILE A 161 1.69 1.35 -4.47
N ALA A 162 0.92 2.42 -4.53
CA ALA A 162 1.22 3.58 -5.37
C ALA A 162 1.56 4.78 -4.48
N TYR A 163 2.47 5.62 -4.93
CA TYR A 163 2.86 6.84 -4.21
C TYR A 163 3.48 7.86 -5.16
N VAL A 164 3.51 9.12 -4.73
CA VAL A 164 4.12 10.21 -5.49
C VAL A 164 5.45 10.62 -4.86
N VAL A 165 6.50 10.60 -5.66
CA VAL A 165 7.84 11.11 -5.30
C VAL A 165 8.01 12.52 -5.84
N LYS A 166 8.41 13.45 -4.96
CA LYS A 166 8.94 14.77 -5.35
C LYS A 166 10.45 14.70 -5.46
N GLY A 167 10.95 14.46 -6.67
CA GLY A 167 12.39 14.33 -6.95
C GLY A 167 13.13 15.66 -7.12
N GLY A 168 12.42 16.79 -7.14
CA GLY A 168 12.99 18.14 -7.29
C GLY A 168 11.91 19.22 -7.42
N PRO A 169 12.29 20.48 -7.73
CA PRO A 169 11.32 21.57 -7.88
C PRO A 169 10.23 21.29 -8.93
N ASN A 170 10.62 20.73 -10.08
CA ASN A 170 9.75 20.46 -11.23
C ASN A 170 9.83 18.98 -11.65
N ARG A 171 9.84 18.06 -10.69
CA ARG A 171 9.83 16.62 -10.98
C ARG A 171 8.95 15.89 -9.98
N TYR A 172 7.85 15.35 -10.48
CA TYR A 172 6.85 14.59 -9.76
C TYR A 172 6.69 13.24 -10.46
N GLU A 173 6.76 12.16 -9.70
CA GLU A 173 6.74 10.82 -10.24
C GLU A 173 5.71 9.98 -9.51
N LEU A 174 4.74 9.43 -10.24
CA LEU A 174 3.83 8.42 -9.70
C LEU A 174 4.53 7.07 -9.81
N HIS A 175 4.89 6.48 -8.68
CA HIS A 175 5.54 5.19 -8.57
C HIS A 175 4.55 4.10 -8.17
N ILE A 176 4.83 2.88 -8.60
CA ILE A 176 4.19 1.65 -8.16
C ILE A 176 5.27 0.70 -7.68
N ALA A 177 5.11 0.13 -6.50
CA ALA A 177 6.04 -0.80 -5.89
C ALA A 177 5.28 -2.00 -5.30
N ASP A 178 6.01 -3.09 -5.00
CA ASP A 178 5.53 -4.16 -4.11
C ASP A 178 5.12 -3.55 -2.76
N ALA A 179 4.27 -4.24 -1.98
CA ALA A 179 3.81 -3.74 -0.68
C ALA A 179 4.95 -3.47 0.32
N ASP A 180 6.11 -4.10 0.13
CA ASP A 180 7.33 -3.86 0.90
C ASP A 180 8.24 -2.77 0.31
N GLY A 181 7.76 -2.03 -0.70
CA GLY A 181 8.45 -0.89 -1.29
C GLY A 181 9.50 -1.23 -2.34
N GLN A 182 9.69 -2.51 -2.62
CA GLN A 182 10.63 -3.04 -3.60
C GLN A 182 10.04 -3.02 -5.02
N ASN A 183 10.86 -3.27 -6.04
CA ASN A 183 10.47 -3.24 -7.46
C ASN A 183 9.75 -1.93 -7.88
N ALA A 184 10.13 -0.80 -7.27
CA ALA A 184 9.52 0.50 -7.54
C ALA A 184 9.74 0.93 -9.00
N GLN A 185 8.65 1.25 -9.69
CA GLN A 185 8.65 1.69 -11.09
C GLN A 185 7.83 2.97 -11.25
N ALA A 186 8.38 3.95 -11.96
CA ALA A 186 7.64 5.16 -12.32
C ALA A 186 6.60 4.85 -13.40
N ALA A 187 5.32 4.93 -13.04
CA ALA A 187 4.20 4.83 -13.97
C ALA A 187 3.98 6.14 -14.74
N LEU A 188 4.32 7.29 -14.15
CA LEU A 188 4.24 8.60 -14.79
C LEU A 188 5.30 9.54 -14.23
N ILE A 189 5.94 10.31 -15.10
CA ILE A 189 6.85 11.39 -14.73
C ILE A 189 6.28 12.70 -15.28
N SER A 190 6.16 13.71 -14.43
CA SER A 190 5.59 15.01 -14.77
C SER A 190 6.46 16.15 -14.23
N LYS A 191 6.46 17.27 -14.95
CA LYS A 191 7.04 18.53 -14.45
C LYS A 191 6.14 19.25 -13.45
N GLU A 192 4.85 18.90 -13.46
CA GLU A 192 3.80 19.44 -12.62
C GLU A 192 3.27 18.40 -11.63
N PRO A 193 2.60 18.81 -10.54
CA PRO A 193 2.08 17.89 -9.53
C PRO A 193 1.21 16.76 -10.10
N ILE A 194 1.34 15.60 -9.45
CA ILE A 194 0.42 14.46 -9.54
C ILE A 194 -0.08 14.24 -8.12
N ILE A 195 -1.39 14.12 -7.90
CA ILE A 195 -1.97 13.95 -6.56
C ILE A 195 -3.11 12.94 -6.56
N SER A 196 -3.43 12.43 -5.37
CA SER A 196 -4.59 11.58 -5.10
C SER A 196 -4.71 10.35 -6.02
N PRO A 197 -3.68 9.49 -6.13
CA PRO A 197 -3.82 8.24 -6.85
C PRO A 197 -4.84 7.33 -6.15
N ALA A 198 -5.63 6.59 -6.93
CA ALA A 198 -6.63 5.66 -6.46
C ALA A 198 -6.67 4.42 -7.34
N TRP A 199 -6.51 3.24 -6.72
CA TRP A 199 -6.58 1.95 -7.42
C TRP A 199 -8.01 1.61 -7.82
N SER A 200 -8.16 1.12 -9.04
CA SER A 200 -9.36 0.37 -9.42
C SER A 200 -9.46 -0.93 -8.59
N PRO A 201 -10.68 -1.45 -8.35
CA PRO A 201 -10.88 -2.61 -7.47
C PRO A 201 -10.19 -3.90 -7.93
N ASP A 202 -9.87 -4.01 -9.22
CA ASP A 202 -9.14 -5.14 -9.79
C ASP A 202 -7.62 -4.92 -9.87
N GLY A 203 -7.14 -3.74 -9.48
CA GLY A 203 -5.71 -3.40 -9.49
C GLY A 203 -5.11 -3.18 -10.88
N SER A 204 -5.92 -3.15 -11.95
CA SER A 204 -5.45 -3.02 -13.33
C SER A 204 -5.22 -1.57 -13.77
N ARG A 205 -5.89 -0.63 -13.10
CA ARG A 205 -5.88 0.81 -13.40
C ARG A 205 -5.66 1.67 -12.16
N LEU A 206 -5.05 2.84 -12.37
CA LEU A 206 -4.97 3.93 -11.40
C LEU A 206 -5.74 5.15 -11.92
N ALA A 207 -6.58 5.75 -11.08
CA ALA A 207 -7.09 7.10 -11.29
C ALA A 207 -6.21 8.11 -10.53
N TYR A 208 -5.94 9.28 -11.07
CA TYR A 208 -5.18 10.35 -10.39
C TYR A 208 -5.47 11.71 -11.01
N VAL A 209 -5.11 12.77 -10.28
CA VAL A 209 -5.12 14.13 -10.81
C VAL A 209 -3.72 14.47 -11.33
N SER A 210 -3.62 14.92 -12.58
CA SER A 210 -2.38 15.45 -13.16
C SER A 210 -2.55 16.93 -13.50
N PHE A 211 -1.52 17.71 -13.19
CA PHE A 211 -1.41 19.13 -13.53
C PHE A 211 -0.53 19.38 -14.76
N GLU A 212 -0.14 18.33 -15.51
CA GLU A 212 0.81 18.42 -16.64
C GLU A 212 0.43 19.49 -17.69
N ASN A 213 -0.87 19.77 -17.85
CA ASN A 213 -1.41 20.79 -18.75
C ASN A 213 -1.71 22.13 -18.05
N LYS A 214 -1.07 22.39 -16.90
CA LYS A 214 -1.30 23.57 -16.04
C LYS A 214 -2.75 23.74 -15.54
N LYS A 215 -3.52 22.66 -15.62
CA LYS A 215 -4.90 22.54 -15.17
C LYS A 215 -5.07 21.17 -14.51
N PRO A 216 -5.82 21.04 -13.40
CA PRO A 216 -6.12 19.74 -12.82
C PRO A 216 -7.04 18.94 -13.73
N ILE A 217 -6.55 17.79 -14.21
CA ILE A 217 -7.28 16.82 -15.04
C ILE A 217 -7.23 15.46 -14.36
N ILE A 218 -8.37 14.77 -14.30
CA ILE A 218 -8.44 13.41 -13.78
C ILE A 218 -8.21 12.44 -14.93
N PHE A 219 -7.20 11.59 -14.78
CA PHE A 219 -6.89 10.51 -15.71
C PHE A 219 -7.18 9.16 -15.09
N VAL A 220 -7.63 8.21 -15.92
CA VAL A 220 -7.63 6.77 -15.65
C VAL A 220 -6.51 6.15 -16.49
N HIS A 221 -5.57 5.49 -15.84
CA HIS A 221 -4.35 4.95 -16.42
C HIS A 221 -4.32 3.44 -16.31
N SER A 222 -4.28 2.75 -17.46
CA SER A 222 -4.07 1.30 -17.57
C SER A 222 -2.61 0.95 -17.30
N LEU A 223 -2.37 0.09 -16.31
CA LEU A 223 -1.01 -0.29 -15.93
C LEU A 223 -0.38 -1.30 -16.88
N ALA A 224 -1.19 -2.15 -17.52
CA ALA A 224 -0.70 -3.15 -18.46
C ALA A 224 -0.28 -2.54 -19.81
N THR A 225 -0.96 -1.47 -20.24
CA THR A 225 -0.77 -0.90 -21.58
C THR A 225 -0.19 0.51 -21.59
N GLY A 226 -0.11 1.18 -20.43
CA GLY A 226 0.26 2.59 -20.33
C GLY A 226 -0.80 3.56 -20.89
N LYS A 227 -1.95 3.06 -21.38
CA LYS A 227 -2.99 3.91 -21.97
C LYS A 227 -3.65 4.77 -20.90
N ARG A 228 -3.78 6.08 -21.17
CA ARG A 228 -4.45 7.06 -20.32
C ARG A 228 -5.74 7.55 -20.97
N VAL A 229 -6.82 7.59 -20.20
CA VAL A 229 -8.12 8.13 -20.59
C VAL A 229 -8.44 9.33 -19.70
N VAL A 230 -8.97 10.40 -20.27
CA VAL A 230 -9.43 11.57 -19.51
C VAL A 230 -10.79 11.25 -18.92
N ALA A 231 -10.87 11.09 -17.61
CA ALA A 231 -12.13 10.83 -16.91
C ALA A 231 -12.87 12.12 -16.52
N ALA A 232 -12.15 13.22 -16.25
CA ALA A 232 -12.75 14.52 -16.01
C ALA A 232 -11.81 15.67 -16.39
N ASN A 233 -12.34 16.63 -17.17
CA ASN A 233 -11.62 17.83 -17.62
C ASN A 233 -12.57 19.03 -17.72
N PHE A 234 -13.38 19.27 -16.70
CA PHE A 234 -14.36 20.34 -16.69
C PHE A 234 -13.71 21.68 -16.30
N LYS A 235 -14.44 22.79 -16.46
CA LYS A 235 -14.01 24.13 -16.02
C LYS A 235 -13.80 24.13 -14.50
N GLY A 236 -12.76 24.83 -14.03
CA GLY A 236 -12.42 24.90 -12.61
C GLY A 236 -11.56 23.72 -12.16
N SER A 237 -11.76 23.28 -10.91
CA SER A 237 -11.03 22.17 -10.30
C SER A 237 -11.67 20.82 -10.64
N ASN A 238 -10.82 19.81 -10.85
CA ASN A 238 -11.20 18.39 -11.00
C ASN A 238 -10.27 17.60 -10.08
N SER A 239 -10.79 17.01 -9.00
CA SER A 239 -9.93 16.39 -7.98
C SER A 239 -10.54 15.14 -7.31
N ALA A 240 -9.72 14.53 -6.44
CA ALA A 240 -10.06 13.45 -5.51
C ALA A 240 -10.86 12.29 -6.14
N PRO A 241 -10.28 11.57 -7.12
CA PRO A 241 -10.94 10.41 -7.70
C PRO A 241 -11.05 9.25 -6.69
N ALA A 242 -12.20 8.57 -6.65
CA ALA A 242 -12.41 7.34 -5.91
C ALA A 242 -13.24 6.35 -6.72
N TRP A 243 -12.74 5.12 -6.87
CA TRP A 243 -13.41 4.09 -7.66
C TRP A 243 -14.65 3.55 -6.97
N SER A 244 -15.70 3.28 -7.75
CA SER A 244 -16.78 2.41 -7.29
C SER A 244 -16.27 0.97 -7.15
N PRO A 245 -16.81 0.15 -6.22
CA PRO A 245 -16.35 -1.23 -6.01
C PRO A 245 -16.51 -2.15 -7.23
N ASP A 246 -17.43 -1.82 -8.14
CA ASP A 246 -17.62 -2.53 -9.41
C ASP A 246 -16.64 -2.11 -10.52
N GLY A 247 -15.81 -1.08 -10.29
CA GLY A 247 -14.80 -0.58 -11.22
C GLY A 247 -15.35 0.13 -12.45
N ARG A 248 -16.65 0.47 -12.50
CA ARG A 248 -17.29 1.12 -13.64
C ARG A 248 -17.26 2.64 -13.56
N LYS A 249 -17.41 3.19 -12.36
CA LYS A 249 -17.49 4.62 -12.10
C LYS A 249 -16.34 5.11 -11.23
N VAL A 250 -16.11 6.41 -11.30
CA VAL A 250 -15.20 7.15 -10.43
C VAL A 250 -16.01 8.30 -9.82
N ALA A 251 -16.11 8.35 -8.50
CA ALA A 251 -16.55 9.55 -7.80
C ALA A 251 -15.43 10.60 -7.87
N VAL A 252 -15.79 11.84 -8.15
CA VAL A 252 -14.87 12.95 -8.38
C VAL A 252 -15.40 14.22 -7.75
N VAL A 253 -14.52 15.17 -7.47
CA VAL A 253 -14.88 16.51 -7.03
C VAL A 253 -14.75 17.47 -8.21
N LEU A 254 -15.84 18.14 -8.57
CA LEU A 254 -15.84 19.12 -9.66
C LEU A 254 -16.30 20.47 -9.13
N SER A 255 -15.65 21.54 -9.59
CA SER A 255 -16.10 22.91 -9.33
C SER A 255 -16.79 23.58 -10.54
N LYS A 256 -17.26 22.76 -11.49
CA LYS A 256 -17.78 23.25 -12.78
C LYS A 256 -19.06 24.07 -12.66
N ASP A 257 -19.85 23.87 -11.60
CA ASP A 257 -21.14 24.52 -11.35
C ASP A 257 -21.08 25.55 -10.19
N GLY A 258 -19.86 25.94 -9.77
CA GLY A 258 -19.64 26.75 -8.58
C GLY A 258 -19.53 25.92 -7.30
N GLY A 259 -18.58 26.28 -6.43
CA GLY A 259 -18.21 25.49 -5.24
C GLY A 259 -17.60 24.12 -5.58
N SER A 260 -17.01 23.42 -4.61
CA SER A 260 -16.54 22.04 -4.79
C SER A 260 -17.64 21.07 -4.41
N GLN A 261 -18.02 20.17 -5.32
CA GLN A 261 -19.17 19.27 -5.16
C GLN A 261 -18.85 17.87 -5.66
N ILE A 262 -19.56 16.86 -5.14
CA ILE A 262 -19.35 15.45 -5.51
C ILE A 262 -20.16 15.07 -6.76
N PHE A 263 -19.47 14.47 -7.72
CA PHE A 263 -20.03 13.89 -8.93
C PHE A 263 -19.58 12.44 -9.08
N THR A 264 -20.25 11.68 -9.94
CA THR A 264 -19.73 10.44 -10.51
C THR A 264 -19.54 10.60 -12.00
N VAL A 265 -18.50 9.96 -12.54
CA VAL A 265 -18.25 9.81 -13.97
C VAL A 265 -17.98 8.34 -14.28
N ASN A 266 -18.30 7.89 -15.48
CA ASN A 266 -17.82 6.59 -15.96
C ASN A 266 -16.29 6.65 -16.13
N ALA A 267 -15.62 5.50 -16.01
CA ALA A 267 -14.16 5.43 -16.13
C ALA A 267 -13.61 5.88 -17.51
N ASP A 268 -14.47 5.94 -18.53
CA ASP A 268 -14.16 6.47 -19.87
C ASP A 268 -14.39 7.99 -20.00
N GLY A 269 -14.88 8.65 -18.94
CA GLY A 269 -15.21 10.07 -18.87
C GLY A 269 -16.64 10.44 -19.25
N SER A 270 -17.48 9.48 -19.67
CA SER A 270 -18.89 9.71 -19.97
C SER A 270 -19.76 9.72 -18.71
N GLY A 271 -21.06 10.02 -18.84
CA GLY A 271 -22.05 9.78 -17.78
C GLY A 271 -21.88 10.61 -16.51
N VAL A 272 -21.42 11.87 -16.63
CA VAL A 272 -21.28 12.76 -15.47
C VAL A 272 -22.62 13.00 -14.78
N GLN A 273 -22.67 12.75 -13.47
CA GLN A 273 -23.86 12.90 -12.63
C GLN A 273 -23.49 13.58 -11.31
N ARG A 274 -24.23 14.62 -10.92
CA ARG A 274 -24.07 15.29 -9.63
C ARG A 274 -24.81 14.48 -8.55
N LEU A 275 -24.20 14.31 -7.37
CA LEU A 275 -24.82 13.53 -6.28
C LEU A 275 -25.54 14.38 -5.24
N ALA A 276 -25.02 15.57 -4.97
CA ALA A 276 -25.62 16.52 -4.03
C ALA A 276 -25.40 17.97 -4.49
N THR A 277 -26.27 18.85 -4.00
CA THR A 277 -26.15 20.29 -4.15
C THR A 277 -26.10 20.93 -2.78
N SER A 278 -25.01 21.65 -2.50
CA SER A 278 -24.84 22.46 -1.30
C SER A 278 -24.04 23.73 -1.63
N SER A 279 -24.10 24.73 -0.76
CA SER A 279 -23.18 25.89 -0.80
C SER A 279 -21.84 25.62 -0.10
N ALA A 280 -21.70 24.43 0.49
CA ALA A 280 -20.53 23.98 1.21
C ALA A 280 -19.44 23.45 0.25
N ILE A 281 -18.24 23.28 0.76
CA ILE A 281 -17.19 22.50 0.10
C ILE A 281 -17.46 21.02 0.41
N ASP A 282 -17.85 20.25 -0.60
CA ASP A 282 -17.95 18.79 -0.53
C ASP A 282 -16.76 18.17 -1.29
N THR A 283 -15.92 17.39 -0.62
CA THR A 283 -14.66 16.86 -1.19
C THR A 283 -14.27 15.49 -0.64
N GLU A 284 -13.20 14.89 -1.19
CA GLU A 284 -12.61 13.62 -0.75
C GLU A 284 -13.59 12.44 -0.65
N PRO A 285 -14.33 12.12 -1.73
CA PRO A 285 -15.28 11.02 -1.72
C PRO A 285 -14.56 9.67 -1.54
N ASN A 286 -15.24 8.72 -0.90
CA ASN A 286 -14.84 7.33 -0.80
C ASN A 286 -16.08 6.43 -0.77
N TYR A 287 -16.13 5.43 -1.64
CA TYR A 287 -17.24 4.47 -1.66
C TYR A 287 -17.19 3.54 -0.44
N SER A 288 -18.37 3.16 0.06
CA SER A 288 -18.49 1.95 0.88
C SER A 288 -18.16 0.70 0.05
N PRO A 289 -17.65 -0.38 0.67
CA PRO A 289 -17.31 -1.61 -0.05
C PRO A 289 -18.47 -2.27 -0.80
N ASP A 290 -19.70 -2.09 -0.29
CA ASP A 290 -20.94 -2.57 -0.92
C ASP A 290 -21.43 -1.68 -2.08
N GLY A 291 -20.79 -0.53 -2.31
CA GLY A 291 -21.13 0.43 -3.35
C GLY A 291 -22.42 1.22 -3.10
N GLN A 292 -23.09 1.06 -1.96
CA GLN A 292 -24.37 1.72 -1.67
C GLN A 292 -24.22 3.18 -1.27
N HIS A 293 -23.07 3.55 -0.71
CA HIS A 293 -22.84 4.86 -0.13
C HIS A 293 -21.51 5.48 -0.57
N ILE A 294 -21.44 6.80 -0.49
CA ILE A 294 -20.21 7.58 -0.60
C ILE A 294 -20.06 8.38 0.70
N TYR A 295 -18.92 8.20 1.36
CA TYR A 295 -18.45 9.02 2.46
C TYR A 295 -17.60 10.16 1.92
N PHE A 296 -17.72 11.36 2.47
CA PHE A 296 -17.01 12.53 1.97
C PHE A 296 -16.84 13.58 3.07
N THR A 297 -15.88 14.47 2.87
CA THR A 297 -15.63 15.63 3.73
C THR A 297 -16.54 16.78 3.33
N SER A 298 -17.19 17.44 4.29
CA SER A 298 -17.97 18.65 4.07
C SER A 298 -17.82 19.67 5.19
N ASP A 299 -17.77 20.96 4.86
CA ASP A 299 -17.78 22.07 5.82
C ASP A 299 -19.19 22.64 6.09
N ARG A 300 -20.26 21.97 5.60
CA ARG A 300 -21.66 22.42 5.77
C ARG A 300 -22.11 22.67 7.21
N GLY A 301 -21.42 22.08 8.18
CA GLY A 301 -21.65 22.26 9.62
C GLY A 301 -20.76 23.31 10.28
N GLY A 302 -20.04 24.13 9.50
CA GLY A 302 -19.10 25.14 9.95
C GLY A 302 -17.63 24.73 9.80
N SER A 303 -17.24 23.57 10.37
CA SER A 303 -15.91 22.99 10.18
C SER A 303 -15.97 21.70 9.35
N PRO A 304 -14.87 21.31 8.66
CA PRO A 304 -14.80 20.05 7.92
C PRO A 304 -15.07 18.83 8.80
N GLN A 305 -16.08 18.07 8.39
CA GLN A 305 -16.55 16.86 9.04
C GLN A 305 -16.90 15.83 7.97
N ILE A 306 -17.06 14.58 8.37
CA ILE A 306 -17.35 13.47 7.48
C ILE A 306 -18.87 13.27 7.41
N TYR A 307 -19.37 13.15 6.19
CA TYR A 307 -20.76 12.90 5.85
C TYR A 307 -20.86 11.68 4.92
N ARG A 308 -22.07 11.18 4.75
CA ARG A 308 -22.42 10.08 3.86
C ARG A 308 -23.64 10.44 3.02
N ILE A 309 -23.67 9.98 1.79
CA ILE A 309 -24.81 10.04 0.87
C ILE A 309 -24.99 8.68 0.19
N GLY A 310 -26.19 8.39 -0.34
CA GLY A 310 -26.37 7.28 -1.28
C GLY A 310 -25.51 7.45 -2.53
N ALA A 311 -25.01 6.35 -3.09
CA ALA A 311 -24.20 6.38 -4.33
C ALA A 311 -24.98 6.89 -5.55
N SER A 312 -26.32 6.86 -5.49
CA SER A 312 -27.23 7.46 -6.47
C SER A 312 -27.66 8.89 -6.11
N GLY A 313 -27.12 9.47 -5.04
CA GLY A 313 -27.56 10.75 -4.46
C GLY A 313 -28.58 10.55 -3.33
N GLY A 314 -29.21 11.65 -2.91
CA GLY A 314 -30.25 11.67 -1.88
C GLY A 314 -29.87 12.49 -0.65
N GLU A 315 -30.45 12.14 0.50
CA GLU A 315 -30.21 12.84 1.75
C GLU A 315 -28.77 12.65 2.24
N VAL A 316 -28.16 13.73 2.73
CA VAL A 316 -26.82 13.71 3.30
C VAL A 316 -26.91 13.58 4.82
N GLN A 317 -26.18 12.61 5.36
CA GLN A 317 -26.12 12.32 6.79
C GLN A 317 -24.71 12.60 7.35
N ARG A 318 -24.61 13.29 8.48
CA ARG A 318 -23.33 13.48 9.20
C ARG A 318 -22.91 12.19 9.90
N ILE A 319 -21.62 11.86 9.82
CA ILE A 319 -21.04 10.64 10.40
C ILE A 319 -20.11 10.96 11.58
N SER A 320 -19.24 11.97 11.46
CA SER A 320 -18.31 12.33 12.53
C SER A 320 -18.86 13.43 13.44
N PHE A 321 -18.94 13.15 14.73
CA PHE A 321 -19.40 14.08 15.76
C PHE A 321 -18.34 14.42 16.81
N GLU A 322 -17.34 13.55 16.97
CA GLU A 322 -16.21 13.77 17.86
C GLU A 322 -15.07 14.50 17.13
N GLY A 323 -14.47 15.51 17.78
CA GLY A 323 -13.37 16.29 17.21
C GLY A 323 -13.81 17.49 16.37
N SER A 324 -12.96 18.52 16.33
CA SER A 324 -13.29 19.80 15.71
C SER A 324 -13.07 19.84 14.19
N TYR A 325 -12.32 18.88 13.65
CA TYR A 325 -11.95 18.83 12.23
C TYR A 325 -11.62 17.38 11.84
N ASN A 326 -12.38 16.81 10.91
CA ASN A 326 -12.24 15.43 10.46
C ASN A 326 -12.38 15.35 8.93
N VAL A 327 -11.39 14.76 8.26
CA VAL A 327 -11.27 14.78 6.78
C VAL A 327 -10.71 13.46 6.23
N SER A 328 -10.66 13.35 4.90
CA SER A 328 -10.11 12.22 4.16
C SER A 328 -10.66 10.84 4.57
N PRO A 329 -11.99 10.64 4.61
CA PRO A 329 -12.57 9.38 5.05
C PRO A 329 -12.17 8.22 4.14
N ARG A 330 -11.90 7.07 4.74
CA ARG A 330 -11.67 5.78 4.06
C ARG A 330 -12.41 4.71 4.81
N ILE A 331 -13.24 3.93 4.11
CA ILE A 331 -13.95 2.80 4.70
C ILE A 331 -13.07 1.55 4.60
N SER A 332 -13.04 0.75 5.65
CA SER A 332 -12.34 -0.53 5.66
C SER A 332 -12.97 -1.48 4.63
N PRO A 333 -12.20 -2.44 4.07
CA PRO A 333 -12.72 -3.38 3.08
C PRO A 333 -13.93 -4.20 3.53
N ASP A 334 -14.06 -4.45 4.84
CA ASP A 334 -15.19 -5.16 5.44
C ASP A 334 -16.39 -4.24 5.81
N GLY A 335 -16.26 -2.92 5.61
CA GLY A 335 -17.30 -1.94 5.85
C GLY A 335 -17.56 -1.62 7.32
N LYS A 336 -16.76 -2.13 8.26
CA LYS A 336 -17.01 -1.98 9.71
C LYS A 336 -16.33 -0.77 10.33
N SER A 337 -15.24 -0.30 9.74
CA SER A 337 -14.42 0.78 10.29
C SER A 337 -14.23 1.90 9.26
N MET A 338 -13.95 3.10 9.77
CA MET A 338 -13.59 4.25 8.95
C MET A 338 -12.29 4.87 9.48
N ALA A 339 -11.25 4.89 8.64
CA ALA A 339 -10.05 5.67 8.89
C ALA A 339 -10.24 7.10 8.38
N PHE A 340 -9.68 8.08 9.08
CA PHE A 340 -9.75 9.48 8.71
C PHE A 340 -8.63 10.27 9.39
N ILE A 341 -8.39 11.48 8.88
CA ILE A 341 -7.46 12.42 9.50
C ILE A 341 -8.25 13.35 10.42
N SER A 342 -7.83 13.43 11.68
CA SER A 342 -8.47 14.25 12.70
C SER A 342 -7.49 15.26 13.27
N ARG A 343 -7.95 16.50 13.49
CA ARG A 343 -7.14 17.50 14.18
C ARG A 343 -7.23 17.32 15.69
N ARG A 344 -6.11 17.00 16.33
CA ARG A 344 -5.98 16.79 17.77
C ARG A 344 -4.77 17.56 18.29
N ASP A 345 -4.96 18.38 19.32
CA ASP A 345 -3.91 19.19 19.94
C ASP A 345 -3.08 20.02 18.93
N GLY A 346 -3.74 20.50 17.87
CA GLY A 346 -3.12 21.26 16.79
C GLY A 346 -2.49 20.44 15.65
N GLY A 347 -2.21 19.15 15.87
CA GLY A 347 -1.67 18.23 14.86
C GLY A 347 -2.76 17.48 14.09
N PHE A 348 -2.43 17.03 12.88
CA PHE A 348 -3.27 16.14 12.06
C PHE A 348 -2.82 14.70 12.26
N ARG A 349 -3.70 13.87 12.82
CA ARG A 349 -3.42 12.49 13.22
C ARG A 349 -4.38 11.52 12.55
N LEU A 350 -3.89 10.33 12.24
CA LEU A 350 -4.72 9.20 11.83
C LEU A 350 -5.60 8.75 12.99
N ALA A 351 -6.90 8.68 12.74
CA ALA A 351 -7.89 8.10 13.63
C ALA A 351 -8.71 7.03 12.90
N VAL A 352 -9.25 6.09 13.67
CA VAL A 352 -10.18 5.07 13.20
C VAL A 352 -11.44 5.11 14.05
N MET A 353 -12.59 5.06 13.39
CA MET A 353 -13.90 4.94 14.00
C MET A 353 -14.50 3.57 13.69
N ASP A 354 -14.99 2.87 14.70
CA ASP A 354 -15.91 1.74 14.51
C ASP A 354 -17.29 2.28 14.12
N LEU A 355 -17.81 1.86 12.96
CA LEU A 355 -19.02 2.44 12.39
C LEU A 355 -20.30 2.03 13.12
N ALA A 356 -20.29 0.95 13.90
CA ALA A 356 -21.44 0.49 14.66
C ALA A 356 -21.56 1.22 16.00
N SER A 357 -20.50 1.19 16.81
CA SER A 357 -20.42 1.80 18.14
C SER A 357 -20.11 3.30 18.12
N LYS A 358 -19.57 3.81 17.00
CA LYS A 358 -19.04 5.18 16.84
C LYS A 358 -17.82 5.49 17.71
N GLN A 359 -17.21 4.49 18.34
CA GLN A 359 -16.00 4.67 19.11
C GLN A 359 -14.83 5.10 18.20
N VAL A 360 -14.10 6.13 18.61
CA VAL A 360 -12.93 6.65 17.89
C VAL A 360 -11.66 6.30 18.66
N GLN A 361 -10.64 5.84 17.95
CA GLN A 361 -9.28 5.65 18.44
C GLN A 361 -8.30 6.44 17.56
N VAL A 362 -7.39 7.20 18.19
CA VAL A 362 -6.26 7.85 17.50
C VAL A 362 -5.10 6.87 17.44
N LEU A 363 -4.54 6.65 16.25
CA LEU A 363 -3.51 5.61 16.02
C LEU A 363 -2.09 6.18 15.95
N THR A 364 -1.95 7.47 15.66
CA THR A 364 -0.66 8.12 15.47
C THR A 364 -0.51 9.34 16.37
N ASP A 365 0.74 9.68 16.62
CA ASP A 365 1.24 10.80 17.41
C ASP A 365 1.94 11.86 16.54
N SER A 366 1.89 11.69 15.21
CA SER A 366 2.39 12.64 14.22
C SER A 366 1.58 13.93 14.19
N ASN A 367 2.13 14.98 13.55
CA ASN A 367 1.47 16.28 13.41
C ASN A 367 0.94 16.57 12.00
N LYS A 368 1.27 15.74 11.00
CA LYS A 368 0.95 15.99 9.58
C LYS A 368 0.64 14.69 8.83
N ASP A 369 -0.27 13.90 9.40
CA ASP A 369 -0.77 12.71 8.69
C ASP A 369 -1.79 13.09 7.64
N GLU A 370 -1.67 12.48 6.47
CA GLU A 370 -2.50 12.76 5.30
C GLU A 370 -2.80 11.48 4.52
N SER A 371 -3.85 11.52 3.71
CA SER A 371 -4.18 10.51 2.68
C SER A 371 -4.14 9.05 3.18
N PRO A 372 -4.98 8.67 4.17
CA PRO A 372 -5.06 7.28 4.60
C PRO A 372 -5.50 6.35 3.46
N SER A 373 -5.03 5.10 3.51
CA SER A 373 -5.38 4.05 2.56
C SER A 373 -5.28 2.67 3.23
N PHE A 374 -6.41 1.97 3.33
CA PHE A 374 -6.44 0.62 3.89
C PHE A 374 -5.72 -0.38 2.98
N ALA A 375 -4.93 -1.27 3.58
CA ALA A 375 -4.58 -2.54 2.97
C ALA A 375 -5.85 -3.38 2.71
N PRO A 376 -5.87 -4.27 1.71
CA PRO A 376 -7.09 -4.95 1.30
C PRO A 376 -7.62 -5.99 2.31
N ASN A 377 -6.83 -6.39 3.31
CA ASN A 377 -7.31 -7.18 4.45
C ASN A 377 -7.84 -6.33 5.62
N GLY A 378 -7.77 -4.99 5.53
CA GLY A 378 -8.23 -4.05 6.56
C GLY A 378 -7.34 -3.95 7.81
N ARG A 379 -6.24 -4.71 7.89
CA ARG A 379 -5.38 -4.76 9.09
C ARG A 379 -4.39 -3.61 9.20
N MET A 380 -3.98 -3.05 8.06
CA MET A 380 -2.99 -1.97 7.98
C MET A 380 -3.57 -0.76 7.25
N ILE A 381 -3.10 0.42 7.62
CA ILE A 381 -3.44 1.70 6.97
C ILE A 381 -2.14 2.40 6.59
N LEU A 382 -1.96 2.66 5.30
CA LEU A 382 -0.86 3.46 4.76
C LEU A 382 -1.27 4.94 4.76
N ILE A 383 -0.37 5.82 5.22
CA ILE A 383 -0.54 7.28 5.28
C ILE A 383 0.70 7.98 4.76
N ALA A 384 0.53 9.21 4.26
CA ALA A 384 1.63 10.16 4.15
C ALA A 384 1.84 10.83 5.50
N SER A 385 3.10 11.08 5.87
CA SER A 385 3.47 11.73 7.13
C SER A 385 4.76 12.55 6.96
N GLU A 386 5.22 13.19 8.02
CA GLU A 386 6.46 13.97 8.02
C GLU A 386 7.43 13.46 9.11
N ALA A 387 8.68 13.20 8.73
CA ALA A 387 9.76 12.86 9.65
C ALA A 387 11.00 13.71 9.34
N GLY A 388 11.49 14.46 10.33
CA GLY A 388 12.66 15.33 10.16
C GLY A 388 12.48 16.39 9.06
N GLY A 389 11.25 16.90 8.86
CA GLY A 389 10.92 17.87 7.81
C GLY A 389 10.84 17.29 6.39
N ARG A 390 10.88 15.95 6.24
CA ARG A 390 10.73 15.25 4.96
C ARG A 390 9.44 14.46 4.92
N GLY A 391 8.78 14.45 3.76
CA GLY A 391 7.63 13.61 3.48
C GLY A 391 8.03 12.13 3.40
N VAL A 392 7.42 11.31 4.24
CA VAL A 392 7.59 9.86 4.32
C VAL A 392 6.23 9.18 4.22
N LEU A 393 6.22 7.87 3.99
CA LEU A 393 5.01 7.08 4.21
C LEU A 393 5.11 6.35 5.55
N SER A 394 3.96 6.07 6.15
CA SER A 394 3.88 5.18 7.31
C SER A 394 2.73 4.20 7.15
N ALA A 395 2.95 2.94 7.52
CA ALA A 395 1.89 1.94 7.61
C ALA A 395 1.64 1.63 9.09
N VAL A 396 0.38 1.70 9.52
CA VAL A 396 -0.02 1.52 10.92
C VAL A 396 -1.10 0.45 11.00
N SER A 397 -0.99 -0.48 11.95
CA SER A 397 -2.05 -1.46 12.19
C SER A 397 -3.31 -0.79 12.72
N ILE A 398 -4.47 -1.37 12.46
CA ILE A 398 -5.75 -0.81 12.89
C ILE A 398 -5.89 -0.67 14.43
N ASP A 399 -5.10 -1.44 15.19
CA ASP A 399 -5.00 -1.34 16.66
C ASP A 399 -3.91 -0.37 17.15
N GLY A 400 -3.14 0.22 16.24
CA GLY A 400 -2.08 1.20 16.50
C GLY A 400 -0.75 0.64 17.03
N ARG A 401 -0.63 -0.69 17.18
CA ARG A 401 0.53 -1.33 17.85
C ARG A 401 1.74 -1.55 16.94
N ILE A 402 1.49 -1.79 15.66
CA ILE A 402 2.55 -2.02 14.66
C ILE A 402 2.61 -0.78 13.78
N LYS A 403 3.76 -0.12 13.75
CA LYS A 403 4.02 1.01 12.88
C LYS A 403 5.22 0.68 12.00
N GLN A 404 5.15 1.09 10.75
CA GLN A 404 6.25 1.01 9.80
C GLN A 404 6.45 2.40 9.23
N ARG A 405 7.69 2.78 9.00
CA ARG A 405 8.08 4.00 8.29
C ARG A 405 8.74 3.59 6.99
N LEU A 406 8.23 4.10 5.88
CA LEU A 406 8.74 3.84 4.55
C LEU A 406 9.29 5.15 3.98
N SER A 407 10.58 5.18 3.65
CA SER A 407 11.27 6.38 3.21
C SER A 407 12.20 6.09 2.04
N ILE A 408 12.44 7.09 1.20
CA ILE A 408 13.46 7.01 0.14
C ILE A 408 14.71 7.82 0.57
N PRO A 409 15.93 7.41 0.17
CA PRO A 409 17.16 8.12 0.54
C PRO A 409 17.17 9.61 0.13
N ALA A 410 16.58 9.93 -1.02
CA ALA A 410 16.49 11.29 -1.56
C ALA A 410 15.09 11.58 -2.12
N GLY A 411 14.42 12.60 -1.57
CA GLY A 411 13.12 13.07 -2.04
C GLY A 411 12.06 13.10 -0.94
N ASN A 412 10.85 13.55 -1.30
CA ASN A 412 9.68 13.49 -0.43
C ASN A 412 8.66 12.54 -1.05
N VAL A 413 8.15 11.61 -0.24
CA VAL A 413 7.10 10.68 -0.62
C VAL A 413 5.78 11.14 -0.03
N ARG A 414 4.70 10.99 -0.79
CA ARG A 414 3.35 11.43 -0.40
C ARG A 414 2.28 10.72 -1.22
N GLU A 415 1.02 11.04 -0.92
CA GLU A 415 -0.15 10.61 -1.69
C GLU A 415 -0.20 9.08 -1.88
N PRO A 416 -0.09 8.28 -0.81
CA PRO A 416 -0.09 6.83 -0.96
C PRO A 416 -1.47 6.29 -1.31
N ALA A 417 -1.47 5.16 -2.01
CA ALA A 417 -2.64 4.31 -2.18
C ALA A 417 -2.22 2.84 -2.14
N TRP A 418 -2.80 2.08 -1.21
CA TRP A 418 -2.64 0.64 -1.14
C TRP A 418 -3.52 -0.03 -2.21
N GLY A 419 -2.92 -0.91 -3.00
CA GLY A 419 -3.59 -1.67 -4.05
C GLY A 419 -4.43 -2.82 -3.50
N PRO A 420 -5.40 -3.33 -4.29
CA PRO A 420 -6.20 -4.48 -3.91
C PRO A 420 -5.37 -5.77 -3.97
N PHE A 421 -5.97 -6.89 -3.54
CA PHE A 421 -5.45 -8.22 -3.88
C PHE A 421 -5.35 -8.36 -5.41
N ALA A 422 -4.25 -8.96 -5.88
CA ALA A 422 -4.15 -9.35 -7.28
C ALA A 422 -5.20 -10.43 -7.58
N LYS A 423 -5.94 -10.27 -8.68
CA LYS A 423 -6.85 -11.29 -9.19
C LYS A 423 -6.13 -12.34 -10.02
#